data_AF-A0A6P5WZE2-F1
#
_entry.id   AF-A0A6P5WZE2-F1
#
_cell.length_a   1.000
_cell.length_b   1.000
_cell.length_c   1.000
_cell.angle_alpha   90.00
_cell.angle_beta   90.00
_cell.angle_gamma   90.00
#
_symmetry.space_group_name_H-M   'P 1'
#
loop_
_entity.id
_entity.type
_entity.pdbx_description
1 polymer ?
#
loop_
_entity_poly.entity_id
_entity_poly.type
_entity_poly.pdbx_seq_one_letter_code
_entity_poly.pdbx_strand_id
1 'polypeptide(L)'
;MMTELHSQGIKIEDIVAVLKRTPIHARIIQAIKSAHALGCDLKIVSDANVFFIETILDHHGLRECFSEINTNPSFIDEEGRLRIFPHHDFTKSPHGCHHPCPPNMCKGIVIERIQASLSMEKKKTIIYLGDGIGDFCPSLKLGDGDYVMPRKNFPVWDLICKIRGLMKAEVCEWSNGEEFEYMLLHLISRISMNKINSGNTAQLYSVDCKLQTVPGAARETISQAISLPY
;
A
#
# COMPACT_ATOMS: atom_id res chain seq x y z
N MET A 1 20.40 -17.15 14.60
CA MET A 1 19.59 -18.18 13.92
C MET A 1 20.26 -18.70 12.66
N MET A 2 20.48 -17.91 11.60
CA MET A 2 21.09 -18.45 10.36
C MET A 2 22.51 -19.01 10.54
N THR A 3 23.34 -18.36 11.35
CA THR A 3 24.69 -18.89 11.71
C THR A 3 24.61 -20.24 12.43
N GLU A 4 23.60 -20.43 13.26
CA GLU A 4 23.37 -21.67 14.02
C GLU A 4 22.90 -22.80 13.10
N LEU A 5 22.02 -22.50 12.14
CA LEU A 5 21.60 -23.50 11.15
C LEU A 5 22.78 -23.95 10.29
N HIS A 6 23.63 -23.01 9.87
CA HIS A 6 24.82 -23.35 9.11
C HIS A 6 25.84 -24.17 9.92
N SER A 7 26.05 -23.88 11.21
CA SER A 7 26.93 -24.70 12.06
C SER A 7 26.43 -26.14 12.26
N GLN A 8 25.12 -26.35 12.10
CA GLN A 8 24.48 -27.67 12.09
C GLN A 8 24.53 -28.37 10.72
N GLY A 9 25.20 -27.77 9.73
CA GLY A 9 25.37 -28.35 8.39
C GLY A 9 24.18 -28.15 7.44
N ILE A 10 23.18 -27.35 7.83
CA ILE A 10 22.06 -26.99 6.94
C ILE A 10 22.57 -26.11 5.82
N LYS A 11 22.29 -26.52 4.58
CA LYS A 11 22.70 -25.78 3.38
C LYS A 11 21.62 -24.82 2.91
N ILE A 12 22.00 -23.90 2.04
CA ILE A 12 21.06 -22.96 1.41
C ILE A 12 19.97 -23.70 0.64
N GLU A 13 20.31 -24.79 -0.03
CA GLU A 13 19.36 -25.58 -0.82
C GLU A 13 18.26 -26.20 0.06
N ASP A 14 18.62 -26.61 1.29
CA ASP A 14 17.66 -27.12 2.27
C ASP A 14 16.67 -26.03 2.69
N ILE A 15 17.18 -24.81 2.91
CA ILE A 15 16.36 -23.64 3.23
C ILE A 15 15.42 -23.31 2.05
N VAL A 16 15.92 -23.31 0.82
CA VAL A 16 15.11 -23.10 -0.40
C VAL A 16 13.99 -24.15 -0.50
N ALA A 17 14.31 -25.43 -0.25
CA ALA A 17 13.32 -26.51 -0.31
C ALA A 17 12.20 -26.31 0.72
N VAL A 18 12.51 -25.81 1.92
CA VAL A 18 11.51 -25.46 2.93
C VAL A 18 10.69 -24.24 2.51
N LEU A 19 11.33 -23.18 2.02
CA LEU A 19 10.65 -21.96 1.59
C LEU A 19 9.64 -22.22 0.46
N LYS A 20 9.98 -23.09 -0.51
CA LYS A 20 9.07 -23.52 -1.59
C LYS A 20 7.83 -24.26 -1.09
N ARG A 21 7.85 -24.78 0.14
CA ARG A 21 6.71 -25.46 0.76
C ARG A 21 5.86 -24.52 1.62
N THR A 22 6.21 -23.24 1.71
CA THR A 22 5.43 -22.26 2.48
C THR A 22 4.02 -22.19 1.91
N PRO A 23 2.98 -22.45 2.71
CA PRO A 23 1.62 -22.48 2.21
C PRO A 23 1.14 -21.06 1.88
N ILE A 24 0.74 -20.85 0.62
CA ILE A 24 0.00 -19.66 0.18
C ILE A 24 -1.34 -20.12 -0.35
N HIS A 25 -2.42 -19.50 0.15
CA HIS A 25 -3.76 -19.81 -0.31
C HIS A 25 -3.92 -19.48 -1.79
N ALA A 26 -4.47 -20.41 -2.59
CA ALA A 26 -4.57 -20.24 -4.04
C ALA A 26 -5.32 -18.96 -4.46
N ARG A 27 -6.34 -18.56 -3.68
CA ARG A 27 -7.09 -17.31 -3.88
C ARG A 27 -6.26 -16.04 -3.65
N ILE A 28 -5.27 -16.08 -2.75
CA ILE A 28 -4.33 -14.95 -2.56
C ILE A 28 -3.44 -14.80 -3.79
N ILE A 29 -2.95 -15.92 -4.36
CA ILE A 29 -2.17 -15.91 -5.61
C ILE A 29 -3.00 -15.31 -6.76
N GLN A 30 -4.27 -15.73 -6.89
CA GLN A 30 -5.19 -15.18 -7.89
C GLN A 30 -5.44 -13.69 -7.69
N ALA A 31 -5.69 -13.26 -6.45
CA ALA A 31 -5.91 -11.85 -6.11
C ALA A 31 -4.72 -10.96 -6.46
N ILE A 32 -3.49 -11.39 -6.15
CA ILE A 32 -2.26 -10.65 -6.50
C ILE A 32 -2.13 -10.51 -8.03
N LYS A 33 -2.30 -11.61 -8.77
CA LYS A 33 -2.21 -11.59 -10.25
C LYS A 33 -3.28 -10.70 -10.87
N SER A 34 -4.51 -10.77 -10.37
CA SER A 34 -5.62 -9.93 -10.82
C SER A 34 -5.39 -8.45 -10.51
N ALA A 35 -4.93 -8.12 -9.30
CA ALA A 35 -4.61 -6.73 -8.95
C ALA A 35 -3.51 -6.15 -9.86
N HIS A 36 -2.45 -6.92 -10.12
CA HIS A 36 -1.41 -6.54 -11.06
C HIS A 36 -1.95 -6.36 -12.48
N ALA A 37 -2.77 -7.29 -12.98
CA ALA A 37 -3.38 -7.21 -14.31
C ALA A 37 -4.34 -6.02 -14.46
N LEU A 38 -4.95 -5.56 -13.36
CA LEU A 38 -5.78 -4.35 -13.30
C LEU A 38 -4.95 -3.04 -13.24
N GLY A 39 -3.61 -3.13 -13.30
CA GLY A 39 -2.71 -1.99 -13.32
C GLY A 39 -2.39 -1.40 -11.95
N CYS A 40 -2.62 -2.14 -10.86
CA CYS A 40 -2.18 -1.73 -9.54
C CYS A 40 -0.65 -1.82 -9.43
N ASP A 41 -0.03 -0.80 -8.84
CA ASP A 41 1.37 -0.85 -8.43
C ASP A 41 1.49 -1.60 -7.10
N LEU A 42 1.96 -2.86 -7.15
CA LEU A 42 2.06 -3.70 -5.96
C LEU A 42 3.45 -3.60 -5.33
N LYS A 43 3.49 -3.45 -4.01
CA LYS A 43 4.72 -3.35 -3.22
C LYS A 43 4.65 -4.23 -1.98
N ILE A 44 5.77 -4.77 -1.56
CA ILE A 44 5.90 -5.55 -0.31
C ILE A 44 6.58 -4.71 0.75
N VAL A 45 6.04 -4.71 1.97
CA VAL A 45 6.67 -4.14 3.17
C VAL A 45 6.65 -5.19 4.27
N SER A 46 7.78 -5.86 4.50
CA SER A 46 7.84 -7.07 5.31
C SER A 46 9.08 -7.11 6.21
N ASP A 47 8.89 -7.52 7.45
CA ASP A 47 9.97 -7.73 8.43
C ASP A 47 10.64 -9.12 8.30
N ALA A 48 10.58 -9.72 7.10
CA ALA A 48 11.30 -10.94 6.76
C ALA A 48 12.71 -10.60 6.24
N ASN A 49 13.12 -11.13 5.08
CA ASN A 49 14.36 -10.75 4.40
C ASN A 49 14.23 -10.98 2.88
N VAL A 50 15.11 -10.35 2.09
CA VAL A 50 15.08 -10.42 0.62
C VAL A 50 15.12 -11.86 0.12
N PHE A 51 16.04 -12.68 0.64
CA PHE A 51 16.24 -14.06 0.19
C PHE A 51 14.96 -14.91 0.38
N PHE A 52 14.29 -14.79 1.53
CA PHE A 52 13.05 -15.54 1.79
C PHE A 52 11.91 -15.08 0.88
N ILE A 53 11.72 -13.77 0.78
CA ILE A 53 10.61 -13.20 0.00
C ILE A 53 10.77 -13.57 -1.47
N GLU A 54 11.94 -13.32 -2.07
CA GLU A 54 12.16 -13.59 -3.49
C GLU A 54 12.06 -15.09 -3.80
N THR A 55 12.63 -15.96 -2.96
CA THR A 55 12.51 -17.42 -3.14
C THR A 55 11.05 -17.88 -3.19
N ILE A 56 10.19 -17.36 -2.31
CA ILE A 56 8.76 -17.70 -2.27
C ILE A 56 8.03 -17.12 -3.48
N LEU A 57 8.30 -15.86 -3.82
CA LEU A 57 7.65 -15.21 -4.97
C LEU A 57 8.00 -15.89 -6.29
N ASP A 58 9.27 -16.24 -6.50
CA ASP A 58 9.75 -16.92 -7.70
C ASP A 58 9.11 -18.29 -7.83
N HIS A 59 9.00 -19.04 -6.73
CA HIS A 59 8.35 -20.35 -6.74
C HIS A 59 6.88 -20.28 -7.20
N HIS A 60 6.16 -19.22 -6.83
CA HIS A 60 4.76 -19.03 -7.21
C HIS A 60 4.56 -18.21 -8.51
N GLY A 61 5.64 -17.77 -9.16
CA GLY A 61 5.58 -16.92 -10.35
C GLY A 61 4.90 -15.58 -10.07
N LEU A 62 5.21 -14.98 -8.93
CA LEU A 62 4.64 -13.71 -8.45
C LEU A 62 5.65 -12.56 -8.42
N ARG A 63 6.94 -12.81 -8.63
CA ARG A 63 8.00 -11.80 -8.47
C ARG A 63 7.78 -10.56 -9.34
N GLU A 64 7.38 -10.78 -10.59
CA GLU A 64 7.10 -9.71 -11.56
C GLU A 64 5.86 -8.89 -11.22
N CYS A 65 4.99 -9.37 -10.33
CA CYS A 65 3.81 -8.61 -9.92
C CYS A 65 4.17 -7.42 -9.01
N PHE A 66 5.36 -7.43 -8.38
CA PHE A 66 5.77 -6.45 -7.39
C PHE A 66 6.87 -5.53 -7.93
N SER A 67 6.61 -4.22 -7.93
CA SER A 67 7.57 -3.21 -8.38
C SER A 67 8.66 -2.94 -7.34
N GLU A 68 8.38 -3.21 -6.06
CA GLU A 68 9.26 -2.86 -4.96
C GLU A 68 9.08 -3.81 -3.76
N ILE A 69 10.20 -4.22 -3.16
CA ILE A 69 10.24 -5.05 -1.96
C ILE A 69 11.05 -4.31 -0.88
N ASN A 70 10.37 -3.89 0.18
CA ASN A 70 10.97 -3.27 1.36
C ASN A 70 11.06 -4.29 2.48
N THR A 71 12.29 -4.71 2.78
CA THR A 71 12.56 -5.70 3.82
C THR A 71 14.00 -5.59 4.32
N ASN A 72 14.38 -6.48 5.24
CA ASN A 72 15.74 -6.61 5.74
C ASN A 72 16.66 -7.16 4.62
N PRO A 73 17.75 -6.44 4.25
CA PRO A 73 18.69 -6.92 3.24
C PRO A 73 19.31 -8.27 3.61
N SER A 74 19.61 -9.09 2.62
CA SER A 74 20.27 -10.38 2.83
C SER A 74 21.13 -10.80 1.65
N PHE A 75 22.19 -11.55 1.92
CA PHE A 75 23.03 -12.19 0.89
C PHE A 75 23.63 -13.50 1.42
N ILE A 76 24.14 -14.34 0.52
CA ILE A 76 24.90 -15.55 0.87
C ILE A 76 26.38 -15.18 0.83
N ASP A 77 27.10 -15.38 1.93
CA ASP A 77 28.54 -15.09 1.99
C ASP A 77 29.40 -16.18 1.34
N GLU A 78 30.71 -15.95 1.30
CA GLU A 78 31.69 -16.84 0.68
C GLU A 78 31.73 -18.23 1.34
N GLU A 79 31.31 -18.33 2.61
CA GLU A 79 31.19 -19.58 3.34
C GLU A 79 29.83 -20.28 3.15
N GLY A 80 28.95 -19.75 2.31
CA GLY A 80 27.62 -20.31 2.05
C GLY A 80 26.59 -20.03 3.15
N ARG A 81 26.81 -19.00 3.97
CA ARG A 81 25.90 -18.62 5.07
C ARG A 81 24.95 -17.53 4.61
N LEU A 82 23.67 -17.68 4.95
CA LEU A 82 22.71 -16.59 4.77
C LEU A 82 22.95 -15.49 5.81
N ARG A 83 23.39 -14.33 5.34
CA ARG A 83 23.56 -13.08 6.10
C ARG A 83 22.30 -12.23 5.96
N ILE A 84 21.78 -11.73 7.08
CA ILE A 84 20.61 -10.83 7.12
C ILE A 84 21.01 -9.59 7.92
N PHE A 85 20.65 -8.41 7.42
CA PHE A 85 20.95 -7.11 8.00
C PHE A 85 19.65 -6.37 8.30
N PRO A 86 19.61 -5.53 9.34
CA PRO A 86 18.39 -4.81 9.66
C PRO A 86 18.10 -3.73 8.63
N HIS A 87 16.83 -3.48 8.33
CA HIS A 87 16.41 -2.40 7.43
C HIS A 87 16.76 -1.02 8.00
N HIS A 88 16.61 -0.83 9.30
CA HIS A 88 17.14 0.29 10.06
C HIS A 88 18.34 -0.16 10.90
N ASP A 89 19.47 0.51 10.77
CA ASP A 89 20.66 0.23 11.59
C ASP A 89 20.46 0.71 13.04
N PHE A 90 19.72 -0.08 13.80
CA PHE A 90 19.38 0.20 15.20
C PHE A 90 20.58 0.14 16.16
N THR A 91 21.75 -0.30 15.67
CA THR A 91 23.00 -0.25 16.44
C THR A 91 23.59 1.15 16.48
N LYS A 92 23.30 1.98 15.46
CA LYS A 92 23.70 3.39 15.40
C LYS A 92 22.66 4.30 16.03
N SER A 93 21.39 4.13 15.66
CA SER A 93 20.29 4.91 16.23
C SER A 93 18.95 4.21 16.06
N PRO A 94 18.02 4.34 17.01
CA PRO A 94 16.67 3.82 16.85
C PRO A 94 15.94 4.59 15.74
N HIS A 95 15.00 3.94 15.06
CA HIS A 95 14.18 4.59 14.02
C HIS A 95 13.16 5.61 14.56
N GLY A 96 13.15 5.90 15.87
CA GLY A 96 12.34 6.97 16.48
C GLY A 96 10.82 6.78 16.47
N CYS A 97 10.32 5.56 16.24
CA CYS A 97 8.89 5.29 16.24
C CYS A 97 8.42 4.90 17.65
N HIS A 98 7.29 5.45 18.07
CA HIS A 98 6.68 5.20 19.39
C HIS A 98 5.63 4.06 19.38
N HIS A 99 5.41 3.44 18.22
CA HIS A 99 4.48 2.32 18.03
C HIS A 99 5.21 0.98 18.25
N PRO A 100 4.48 -0.15 18.38
CA PRO A 100 5.08 -1.48 18.54
C PRO A 100 5.73 -1.99 17.24
N CYS A 101 6.76 -1.28 16.78
CA CYS A 101 7.61 -1.66 15.67
C CYS A 101 8.88 -2.34 16.21
N PRO A 102 9.35 -3.42 15.55
CA PRO A 102 10.61 -4.02 15.91
C PRO A 102 11.78 -3.08 15.55
N PRO A 103 12.89 -3.10 16.32
CA PRO A 103 13.99 -2.14 16.15
C PRO A 103 14.60 -2.13 14.74
N ASN A 104 14.57 -3.28 14.07
CA ASN A 104 15.18 -3.44 12.76
C ASN A 104 14.33 -2.91 11.61
N MET A 105 13.01 -2.71 11.76
CA MET A 105 12.18 -2.22 10.67
C MET A 105 10.88 -1.58 11.15
N CYS A 106 10.66 -0.31 10.80
CA CYS A 106 9.40 0.38 10.99
C CYS A 106 8.66 0.48 9.66
N LYS A 107 7.65 -0.36 9.47
CA LYS A 107 6.83 -0.37 8.23
C LYS A 107 6.11 0.97 8.01
N GLY A 108 5.77 1.71 9.06
CA GLY A 108 5.14 3.03 8.94
C GLY A 108 6.04 4.08 8.27
N ILE A 109 7.34 4.10 8.60
CA ILE A 109 8.32 5.00 7.94
C ILE A 109 8.44 4.65 6.44
N VAL A 110 8.40 3.35 6.12
CA VAL A 110 8.41 2.90 4.72
C VAL A 110 7.16 3.40 3.98
N ILE A 111 5.97 3.32 4.57
CA ILE A 111 4.74 3.84 3.97
C ILE A 111 4.80 5.36 3.76
N GLU A 112 5.32 6.13 4.73
CA GLU A 112 5.51 7.58 4.59
C GLU A 112 6.44 7.92 3.41
N ARG A 113 7.54 7.17 3.25
CA ARG A 113 8.44 7.33 2.08
C ARG A 113 7.72 7.03 0.76
N ILE A 114 6.92 5.96 0.72
CA ILE A 114 6.14 5.61 -0.48
C ILE A 114 5.14 6.73 -0.80
N GLN A 115 4.38 7.21 0.19
CA GLN A 115 3.44 8.33 0.03
C GLN A 115 4.15 9.60 -0.48
N ALA A 116 5.33 9.93 0.04
CA ALA A 116 6.12 11.07 -0.42
C ALA A 116 6.49 10.94 -1.90
N SER A 117 6.92 9.75 -2.35
CA SER A 117 7.23 9.51 -3.77
C SER A 117 5.99 9.61 -4.68
N LEU A 118 4.82 9.23 -4.18
CA LEU A 118 3.55 9.30 -4.91
C LEU A 118 3.00 10.73 -5.00
N SER A 119 3.31 11.61 -4.05
CA SER A 119 2.80 12.99 -4.03
C SER A 119 3.29 13.86 -5.20
N MET A 120 4.32 13.42 -5.92
CA MET A 120 4.81 14.04 -7.16
C MET A 120 3.94 13.67 -8.39
N GLU A 121 3.13 12.62 -8.27
CA GLU A 121 2.16 12.18 -9.26
C GLU A 121 0.74 12.41 -8.71
N LYS A 122 -0.30 12.36 -9.56
CA LYS A 122 -1.71 12.52 -9.11
C LYS A 122 -1.99 11.66 -7.87
N LYS A 123 -2.75 12.20 -6.88
CA LYS A 123 -3.11 11.49 -5.64
C LYS A 123 -3.53 10.04 -5.93
N LYS A 124 -2.74 9.08 -5.45
CA LYS A 124 -3.05 7.65 -5.52
C LYS A 124 -3.71 7.20 -4.22
N THR A 125 -4.62 6.25 -4.33
CA THR A 125 -5.24 5.56 -3.19
C THR A 125 -4.37 4.37 -2.78
N ILE A 126 -4.08 4.24 -1.49
CA ILE A 126 -3.33 3.10 -0.94
C ILE A 126 -4.32 2.10 -0.33
N ILE A 127 -4.13 0.83 -0.67
CA ILE A 127 -4.73 -0.31 0.04
C ILE A 127 -3.59 -1.02 0.76
N TYR A 128 -3.59 -0.97 2.09
CA TYR A 128 -2.57 -1.64 2.91
C TYR A 128 -3.13 -2.92 3.52
N LEU A 129 -2.43 -4.05 3.36
CA LEU A 129 -2.86 -5.36 3.83
C LEU A 129 -1.86 -5.90 4.86
N GLY A 130 -2.35 -6.48 5.95
CA GLY A 130 -1.47 -6.99 7.00
C GLY A 130 -2.21 -7.78 8.09
N ASP A 131 -1.45 -8.44 8.96
CA ASP A 131 -1.95 -9.28 10.04
C ASP A 131 -1.13 -9.13 11.33
N GLY A 132 0.18 -8.96 11.21
CA GLY A 132 1.11 -8.86 12.33
C GLY A 132 1.06 -7.52 13.06
N ILE A 133 1.54 -7.50 14.31
CA ILE A 133 1.57 -6.28 15.14
C ILE A 133 2.33 -5.12 14.47
N GLY A 134 3.37 -5.42 13.69
CA GLY A 134 4.16 -4.43 12.94
C GLY A 134 3.38 -3.71 11.83
N ASP A 135 2.19 -4.20 11.47
CA ASP A 135 1.29 -3.62 10.48
C ASP A 135 0.37 -2.53 11.11
N PHE A 136 0.40 -2.36 12.43
CA PHE A 136 -0.36 -1.32 13.11
C PHE A 136 0.17 0.08 12.80
N CYS A 137 1.48 0.28 12.86
CA CYS A 137 2.10 1.58 12.57
C CYS A 137 1.78 2.11 11.17
N PRO A 138 1.94 1.35 10.07
CA PRO A 138 1.56 1.82 8.73
C PRO A 138 0.08 2.12 8.59
N SER A 139 -0.80 1.39 9.28
CA SER A 139 -2.25 1.66 9.28
C SER A 139 -2.58 3.07 9.77
N LEU A 140 -1.80 3.61 10.71
CA LEU A 140 -1.95 4.98 11.23
C LEU A 140 -1.47 6.08 10.26
N LYS A 141 -0.70 5.72 9.23
CA LYS A 141 -0.13 6.66 8.25
C LYS A 141 -1.04 6.90 7.05
N LEU A 142 -2.07 6.07 6.90
CA LEU A 142 -3.03 6.16 5.81
C LEU A 142 -4.02 7.30 6.05
N GLY A 143 -4.43 7.96 4.96
CA GLY A 143 -5.29 9.14 5.00
C GLY A 143 -6.72 8.88 4.52
N ASP A 144 -7.49 9.96 4.40
CA ASP A 144 -8.85 9.90 3.87
C ASP A 144 -8.86 9.42 2.41
N GLY A 145 -9.65 8.37 2.17
CA GLY A 145 -9.77 7.68 0.89
C GLY A 145 -8.81 6.51 0.70
N ASP A 146 -7.93 6.24 1.66
CA ASP A 146 -7.11 5.01 1.73
C ASP A 146 -7.85 3.89 2.47
N TYR A 147 -7.34 2.67 2.31
CA TYR A 147 -7.90 1.46 2.91
C TYR A 147 -6.85 0.67 3.69
N VAL A 148 -7.26 0.11 4.82
CA VAL A 148 -6.51 -0.93 5.53
C VAL A 148 -7.31 -2.23 5.54
N MET A 149 -6.67 -3.34 5.21
CA MET A 149 -7.25 -4.68 5.19
C MET A 149 -6.58 -5.58 6.24
N PRO A 150 -6.96 -5.46 7.52
CA PRO A 150 -6.41 -6.29 8.59
C PRO A 150 -7.00 -7.70 8.56
N ARG A 151 -6.16 -8.71 8.79
CA ARG A 151 -6.65 -10.07 8.97
C ARG A 151 -7.34 -10.24 10.32
N LYS A 152 -8.58 -10.71 10.32
CA LYS A 152 -9.37 -10.98 11.53
C LYS A 152 -8.68 -11.97 12.45
N ASN A 153 -8.74 -11.68 13.74
CA ASN A 153 -8.17 -12.49 14.83
C ASN A 153 -6.63 -12.56 14.83
N PHE A 154 -5.97 -11.60 14.18
CA PHE A 154 -4.52 -11.42 14.24
C PHE A 154 -4.17 -10.09 14.95
N PRO A 155 -2.94 -9.91 15.45
CA PRO A 155 -2.60 -8.80 16.35
C PRO A 155 -2.93 -7.40 15.83
N VAL A 156 -2.79 -7.13 14.52
CA VAL A 156 -3.13 -5.82 13.96
C VAL A 156 -4.63 -5.52 14.06
N TRP A 157 -5.48 -6.53 13.91
CA TRP A 157 -6.93 -6.38 13.94
C TRP A 157 -7.40 -5.97 15.33
N ASP A 158 -6.86 -6.60 16.37
CA ASP A 158 -7.20 -6.28 17.76
C ASP A 158 -6.82 -4.83 18.12
N LEU A 159 -5.70 -4.35 17.59
CA LEU A 159 -5.26 -2.96 17.79
C LEU A 159 -6.13 -1.96 17.02
N ILE A 160 -6.42 -2.24 15.75
CA ILE A 160 -7.28 -1.38 14.92
C ILE A 160 -8.69 -1.29 15.50
N CYS A 161 -9.27 -2.38 15.99
CA CYS A 161 -10.60 -2.37 16.60
C CYS A 161 -10.71 -1.40 17.78
N LYS A 162 -9.65 -1.27 18.59
CA LYS A 162 -9.64 -0.39 19.77
C LYS A 162 -9.66 1.10 19.42
N ILE A 163 -9.17 1.46 18.23
CA ILE A 163 -9.02 2.85 17.80
C ILE A 163 -9.76 3.15 16.49
N ARG A 164 -10.69 2.27 16.08
CA ARG A 164 -11.31 2.30 14.75
C ARG A 164 -11.93 3.66 14.40
N GLY A 165 -12.55 4.33 15.38
CA GLY A 165 -13.15 5.65 15.19
C GLY A 165 -12.15 6.81 15.02
N LEU A 166 -10.87 6.57 15.25
CA LEU A 166 -9.78 7.55 15.09
C LEU A 166 -8.98 7.32 13.80
N MET A 167 -9.23 6.21 13.11
CA MET A 167 -8.57 5.88 11.84
C MET A 167 -9.13 6.75 10.72
N LYS A 168 -8.24 7.34 9.90
CA LYS A 168 -8.65 8.06 8.69
C LYS A 168 -8.95 7.12 7.51
N ALA A 169 -8.19 6.03 7.41
CA ALA A 169 -8.41 5.01 6.39
C ALA A 169 -9.62 4.15 6.72
N GLU A 170 -10.34 3.73 5.68
CA GLU A 170 -11.46 2.80 5.82
C GLU A 170 -10.91 1.39 6.12
N VAL A 171 -11.50 0.72 7.11
CA VAL A 171 -11.04 -0.59 7.59
C VAL A 171 -11.88 -1.71 6.98
N CYS A 172 -11.26 -2.51 6.11
CA CYS A 172 -11.87 -3.60 5.34
C CYS A 172 -11.23 -4.95 5.69
N GLU A 173 -11.67 -5.55 6.78
CA GLU A 173 -11.14 -6.83 7.29
C GLU A 173 -11.33 -8.06 6.38
N TRP A 174 -10.55 -9.12 6.61
CA TRP A 174 -10.69 -10.43 5.94
C TRP A 174 -10.26 -11.59 6.86
N SER A 175 -10.78 -12.80 6.63
CA SER A 175 -10.52 -13.97 7.49
C SER A 175 -9.79 -15.11 6.77
N ASN A 176 -10.07 -15.30 5.48
CA ASN A 176 -9.57 -16.39 4.64
C ASN A 176 -9.20 -15.87 3.23
N GLY A 177 -8.72 -16.77 2.37
CA GLY A 177 -8.26 -16.37 1.04
C GLY A 177 -9.37 -15.94 0.09
N GLU A 178 -10.58 -16.47 0.24
CA GLU A 178 -11.77 -16.09 -0.53
C GLU A 178 -12.20 -14.66 -0.17
N GLU A 179 -12.29 -14.33 1.12
CA GLU A 179 -12.58 -12.98 1.59
C GLU A 179 -11.48 -11.99 1.19
N PHE A 180 -10.21 -12.41 1.27
CA PHE A 180 -9.08 -11.60 0.82
C PHE A 180 -9.24 -11.23 -0.66
N GLU A 181 -9.48 -12.21 -1.52
CA GLU A 181 -9.65 -12.02 -2.96
C GLU A 181 -10.85 -11.10 -3.25
N TYR A 182 -12.01 -11.42 -2.67
CA TYR A 182 -13.22 -10.64 -2.87
C TYR A 182 -13.04 -9.18 -2.45
N MET A 183 -12.54 -8.95 -1.22
CA MET A 183 -12.40 -7.60 -0.68
C MET A 183 -11.39 -6.77 -1.48
N LEU A 184 -10.23 -7.34 -1.81
CA LEU A 184 -9.20 -6.62 -2.57
C LEU A 184 -9.74 -6.18 -3.94
N LEU A 185 -10.37 -7.11 -4.68
CA LEU A 185 -10.91 -6.82 -6.00
C LEU A 185 -12.08 -5.84 -5.94
N HIS A 186 -12.95 -5.98 -4.94
CA HIS A 186 -14.04 -5.03 -4.71
C HIS A 186 -13.52 -3.60 -4.49
N LEU A 187 -12.49 -3.43 -3.66
CA LEU A 187 -11.87 -2.12 -3.43
C LEU A 187 -11.25 -1.55 -4.70
N ILE A 188 -10.51 -2.36 -5.46
CA ILE A 188 -9.91 -1.93 -6.73
C ILE A 188 -10.98 -1.46 -7.73
N SER A 189 -12.08 -2.21 -7.87
CA SER A 189 -13.21 -1.83 -8.72
C SER A 189 -13.86 -0.53 -8.24
N ARG A 190 -14.10 -0.39 -6.93
CA ARG A 190 -14.70 0.82 -6.33
C ARG A 190 -13.84 2.07 -6.58
N ILE A 191 -12.53 1.97 -6.37
CA ILE A 191 -11.58 3.06 -6.63
C ILE A 191 -11.59 3.44 -8.12
N SER A 192 -11.60 2.44 -9.00
CA SER A 192 -11.61 2.66 -10.46
C SER A 192 -12.89 3.39 -10.91
N MET A 193 -14.06 2.98 -10.43
CA MET A 193 -15.32 3.66 -10.72
C MET A 193 -15.37 5.10 -10.21
N ASN A 194 -14.90 5.33 -8.99
CA ASN A 194 -14.85 6.68 -8.41
C ASN A 194 -13.96 7.62 -9.22
N LYS A 195 -12.85 7.10 -9.78
CA LYS A 195 -11.95 7.86 -10.65
C LYS A 195 -12.60 8.22 -11.98
N ILE A 196 -13.37 7.31 -12.58
CA ILE A 196 -14.13 7.57 -13.81
C ILE A 196 -15.19 8.65 -13.55
N ASN A 197 -15.97 8.51 -12.49
CA ASN A 197 -17.04 9.47 -12.15
C ASN A 197 -16.47 10.86 -11.87
N SER A 198 -15.38 10.97 -11.09
CA SER A 198 -14.72 12.25 -10.82
C SER A 198 -14.11 12.87 -12.08
N GLY A 199 -13.57 12.04 -12.98
CA GLY A 199 -13.06 12.49 -14.29
C GLY A 199 -14.16 13.02 -15.19
N ASN A 200 -15.31 12.35 -15.26
CA ASN A 200 -16.49 12.79 -16.02
C ASN A 200 -17.06 14.10 -15.45
N THR A 201 -17.13 14.23 -14.12
CA THR A 201 -17.55 15.47 -13.46
C THR A 201 -16.59 16.62 -13.75
N ALA A 202 -15.27 16.42 -13.68
CA ALA A 202 -14.28 17.43 -14.03
C ALA A 202 -14.32 17.82 -15.52
N GLN A 203 -14.66 16.89 -16.41
CA GLN A 203 -14.89 17.15 -17.84
C GLN A 203 -16.14 18.00 -18.07
N LEU A 204 -17.25 17.71 -17.36
CA LEU A 204 -18.48 18.51 -17.42
C LEU A 204 -18.24 19.97 -17.00
N TYR A 205 -17.45 20.21 -15.95
CA TYR A 205 -17.09 21.57 -15.51
C TYR A 205 -16.07 22.27 -16.44
N SER A 206 -15.40 21.54 -17.34
CA SER A 206 -14.49 22.13 -18.33
C SER A 206 -15.20 22.61 -19.61
N VAL A 207 -16.46 22.25 -19.82
CA VAL A 207 -17.21 22.58 -21.06
C VAL A 207 -17.96 23.92 -20.95
N ASP A 208 -18.11 24.50 -19.76
CA ASP A 208 -18.84 25.77 -19.54
C ASP A 208 -17.94 27.02 -19.42
N CYS A 209 -16.86 27.11 -20.20
CA CYS A 209 -16.12 28.38 -20.36
C CYS A 209 -15.74 28.66 -21.82
N LYS A 210 -16.75 28.68 -22.69
CA LYS A 210 -16.71 29.42 -23.97
C LYS A 210 -18.08 30.03 -24.26
N LEU A 211 -18.52 30.97 -23.43
CA LEU A 211 -19.53 31.92 -23.90
C LEU A 211 -18.80 32.94 -24.79
N GLN A 212 -19.18 32.90 -26.07
CA GLN A 212 -18.62 33.69 -27.15
C GLN A 212 -18.79 35.19 -26.89
N THR A 213 -17.68 35.93 -26.92
CA THR A 213 -17.70 37.38 -27.09
C THR A 213 -18.11 37.68 -28.53
N VAL A 214 -19.31 38.25 -28.73
CA VAL A 214 -19.72 38.83 -30.02
C VAL A 214 -19.35 40.32 -30.02
N PRO A 215 -18.75 40.86 -31.11
CA PRO A 215 -18.44 42.28 -31.20
C PRO A 215 -19.62 43.08 -31.78
N GLY A 216 -19.97 44.22 -31.17
CA GLY A 216 -21.04 45.06 -31.71
C GLY A 216 -21.31 46.35 -30.95
N ALA A 217 -20.62 47.41 -31.38
CA ALA A 217 -21.07 48.81 -31.55
C ALA A 217 -21.73 49.62 -30.40
N ALA A 218 -21.15 50.82 -30.28
CA ALA A 218 -21.77 52.12 -29.98
C ALA A 218 -22.33 52.38 -28.57
N ARG A 219 -21.62 53.28 -27.88
CA ARG A 219 -22.09 54.07 -26.74
C ARG A 219 -23.27 54.96 -27.16
N GLU A 220 -24.36 54.87 -26.41
CA GLU A 220 -25.23 56.02 -26.19
C GLU A 220 -25.46 56.20 -24.69
N THR A 221 -25.18 57.41 -24.25
CA THR A 221 -25.37 57.95 -22.91
C THR A 221 -26.85 58.28 -22.73
N ILE A 222 -27.49 57.83 -21.64
CA ILE A 222 -28.58 58.56 -20.96
C ILE A 222 -28.55 58.16 -19.48
N SER A 223 -28.31 59.16 -18.62
CA SER A 223 -28.67 59.13 -17.20
C SER A 223 -30.20 59.18 -17.06
N GLN A 224 -30.77 58.40 -16.16
CA GLN A 224 -31.57 58.91 -15.04
C GLN A 224 -32.05 57.78 -14.13
N ALA A 225 -31.94 58.03 -12.83
CA ALA A 225 -32.50 57.24 -11.74
C ALA A 225 -34.03 57.16 -11.83
N ILE A 226 -34.64 56.14 -11.23
CA ILE A 226 -35.76 56.23 -10.27
C ILE A 226 -36.00 54.84 -9.63
N SER A 227 -36.36 54.92 -8.35
CA SER A 227 -36.53 53.93 -7.29
C SER A 227 -37.62 52.87 -7.49
N LEU A 228 -37.44 51.74 -6.76
CA LEU A 228 -38.44 50.77 -6.25
C LEU A 228 -39.75 51.44 -5.75
N PRO A 229 -40.93 50.77 -5.69
CA PRO A 229 -41.21 49.47 -5.01
C PRO A 229 -42.19 48.55 -5.80
N TYR A 230 -42.47 47.28 -5.48
CA TYR A 230 -42.59 46.47 -4.26
C TYR A 230 -42.14 45.02 -4.55
#